data_AF-A0A2A5T605-F1
#
_entry.id   AF-A0A2A5T605-F1
#
_cell.length_a   1.000
_cell.length_b   1.000
_cell.length_c   1.000
_cell.angle_alpha   90.00
_cell.angle_beta   90.00
_cell.angle_gamma   90.00
#
_symmetry.space_group_name_H-M   'P 1'
#
loop_
_entity.id
_entity.type
_entity.pdbx_description
1 polymer ?
#
loop_
_entity_poly.entity_id
_entity_poly.type
_entity_poly.pdbx_seq_one_letter_code
_entity_poly.pdbx_strand_id
1 'polypeptide(L)'
;MWVISEVLPILLNSLRRKIQQVSADRSYDTRACHHVLKNKEITPCIPPRSNAGYWEKGHSRNEAVKALKEAKLVEWKKNKDYHKRSLAETAMLRYKQLLSPKLILRN
;
A
#
# COMPACT_ATOMS: atom_id res chain seq x y z
N MET A 1 -6.63 -3.24 -17.88
CA MET A 1 -6.01 -2.13 -17.10
C MET A 1 -5.09 -2.75 -16.04
N TRP A 2 -3.80 -2.95 -16.37
CA TRP A 2 -2.83 -3.77 -15.59
C TRP A 2 -1.56 -3.01 -15.15
N VAL A 3 -1.55 -1.68 -15.23
CA VAL A 3 -0.29 -0.90 -15.25
C VAL A 3 0.34 -0.68 -13.86
N ILE A 4 -0.40 -0.88 -12.77
CA ILE A 4 0.04 -0.42 -11.44
C ILE A 4 1.14 -1.31 -10.83
N SER A 5 1.20 -2.61 -11.17
CA SER A 5 2.22 -3.52 -10.59
C SER A 5 3.62 -3.36 -11.19
N GLU A 6 3.74 -2.93 -12.45
CA GLU A 6 5.04 -2.84 -13.15
C GLU A 6 5.91 -1.70 -12.63
N VAL A 7 5.30 -0.63 -12.13
CA VAL A 7 6.01 0.58 -11.71
C VAL A 7 6.60 0.44 -10.29
N LEU A 8 6.04 -0.44 -9.46
CA LEU A 8 6.50 -0.66 -8.08
C LEU A 8 8.00 -0.99 -7.96
N PRO A 9 8.56 -1.96 -8.71
CA PRO A 9 10.00 -2.25 -8.64
C PRO A 9 10.86 -1.06 -9.05
N ILE A 10 10.45 -0.30 -10.07
CA ILE A 10 11.17 0.89 -10.54
C ILE A 10 11.22 1.95 -9.45
N LEU A 11 10.08 2.22 -8.80
CA LEU A 11 9.99 3.17 -7.68
C LEU A 11 10.87 2.74 -6.50
N LEU A 12 10.84 1.46 -6.15
CA LEU A 12 11.62 0.93 -5.02
C LEU A 12 13.12 0.83 -5.32
N ASN A 13 13.53 0.72 -6.60
CA ASN A 13 14.94 0.73 -7.00
C ASN A 13 15.53 2.15 -7.00
N SER A 14 14.72 3.17 -7.30
CA SER A 14 15.17 4.57 -7.27
C SER A 14 15.51 5.05 -5.85
N LEU A 15 14.94 4.42 -4.84
CA LEU A 15 15.16 4.78 -3.44
C LEU A 15 16.50 4.21 -2.94
N ARG A 16 17.45 5.10 -2.63
CA ARG A 16 18.78 4.74 -2.09
C ARG A 16 18.76 4.27 -0.63
N ARG A 17 17.60 4.33 0.04
CA ARG A 17 17.45 4.07 1.49
C ARG A 17 16.79 2.71 1.71
N LYS A 18 17.18 1.98 2.75
CA LYS A 18 16.48 0.74 3.15
C LYS A 18 15.09 1.09 3.71
N ILE A 19 14.06 0.50 3.13
CA ILE A 19 12.67 0.69 3.53
C ILE A 19 12.27 -0.52 4.36
N GLN A 20 11.76 -0.30 5.58
CA GLN A 20 11.35 -1.40 6.45
C GLN A 20 9.94 -1.92 6.12
N GLN A 21 9.03 -1.02 5.76
CA GLN A 21 7.62 -1.34 5.52
C GLN A 21 7.05 -0.48 4.40
N VAL A 22 6.17 -1.07 3.58
CA VAL A 22 5.39 -0.36 2.56
C VAL A 22 3.91 -0.53 2.82
N SER A 23 3.19 0.58 2.92
CA SER A 23 1.73 0.60 3.02
C SER A 23 1.15 1.01 1.67
N ALA A 24 0.29 0.17 1.08
CA ALA A 24 -0.24 0.40 -0.27
C ALA A 24 -1.71 -0.03 -0.39
N ASP A 25 -2.33 0.28 -1.54
CA ASP A 25 -3.75 0.00 -1.77
C ASP A 25 -4.03 -1.47 -1.94
N ARG A 26 -5.28 -1.83 -1.69
CA ARG A 26 -5.84 -3.14 -2.05
C ARG A 26 -5.59 -3.52 -3.53
N SER A 27 -5.42 -2.54 -4.42
CA SER A 27 -5.04 -2.80 -5.82
C SER A 27 -3.66 -3.45 -5.95
N TYR A 28 -2.70 -3.11 -5.07
CA TYR A 28 -1.34 -3.68 -5.00
C TYR A 28 -1.29 -5.07 -4.35
N ASP A 29 -2.43 -5.61 -3.92
CA ASP A 29 -2.55 -6.98 -3.41
C ASP A 29 -2.45 -8.00 -4.56
N THR A 30 -1.26 -8.10 -5.16
CA THR A 30 -0.94 -9.01 -6.28
C THR A 30 0.34 -9.79 -5.97
N ARG A 31 0.46 -11.01 -6.50
CA ARG A 31 1.65 -11.84 -6.28
C ARG A 31 2.94 -11.17 -6.75
N ALA A 32 2.89 -10.47 -7.88
CA ALA A 32 4.04 -9.73 -8.41
C ALA A 32 4.54 -8.65 -7.43
N CYS A 33 3.64 -7.84 -6.87
CA CYS A 33 4.01 -6.84 -5.88
C CYS A 33 4.61 -7.47 -4.62
N HIS A 34 4.00 -8.54 -4.09
CA HIS A 34 4.51 -9.24 -2.91
C HIS A 34 5.88 -9.89 -3.17
N HIS A 35 6.13 -10.40 -4.39
CA HIS A 35 7.43 -10.94 -4.77
C HIS A 35 8.52 -9.86 -4.77
N VAL A 36 8.25 -8.70 -5.38
CA VAL A 36 9.19 -7.56 -5.37
C VAL A 36 9.51 -7.09 -3.95
N LEU A 37 8.49 -7.01 -3.08
CA LEU A 37 8.66 -6.62 -1.69
C LEU A 37 9.46 -7.66 -0.90
N LYS A 38 9.19 -8.95 -1.11
CA LYS A 38 9.95 -10.05 -0.51
C LYS A 38 11.42 -10.03 -0.92
N ASN A 39 11.71 -9.82 -2.21
CA ASN A 39 13.09 -9.76 -2.72
C ASN A 39 13.88 -8.58 -2.14
N LYS A 40 13.19 -7.51 -1.73
CA LYS A 40 13.80 -6.33 -1.10
C LYS A 40 13.78 -6.38 0.44
N GLU A 41 13.33 -7.48 1.04
CA GLU A 41 13.15 -7.64 2.49
C GLU A 41 12.23 -6.58 3.11
N ILE A 42 11.25 -6.09 2.35
CA ILE A 42 10.31 -5.05 2.79
C ILE A 42 9.03 -5.71 3.31
N THR A 43 8.58 -5.28 4.48
CA THR A 43 7.31 -5.78 5.05
C THR A 43 6.10 -5.18 4.32
N PRO A 44 5.23 -5.98 3.70
CA PRO A 44 4.03 -5.47 3.04
C PRO A 44 2.90 -5.20 4.06
N CYS A 45 2.44 -3.95 4.11
CA CYS A 45 1.22 -3.53 4.82
C CYS A 45 0.13 -3.18 3.80
N ILE A 46 -0.36 -4.21 3.11
CA ILE A 46 -1.34 -4.08 2.02
C ILE A 46 -2.61 -4.81 2.45
N PRO A 47 -3.77 -4.13 2.50
CA PRO A 47 -5.02 -4.76 2.88
C PRO A 47 -5.47 -5.71 1.74
N PRO A 48 -5.92 -6.94 2.08
CA PRO A 48 -6.36 -7.90 1.08
C PRO A 48 -7.62 -7.43 0.33
N ARG A 49 -7.79 -7.97 -0.88
CA ARG A 49 -9.05 -7.84 -1.64
C ARG A 49 -10.21 -8.50 -0.90
N SER A 50 -11.44 -8.01 -1.11
CA SER A 50 -12.65 -8.54 -0.45
C SER A 50 -12.83 -10.04 -0.68
N ASN A 51 -12.52 -10.53 -1.88
CA ASN A 51 -12.59 -11.94 -2.25
C ASN A 51 -11.23 -12.65 -2.16
N ALA A 52 -10.33 -12.18 -1.28
CA ALA A 52 -9.01 -12.77 -1.14
C ALA A 52 -9.07 -14.19 -0.56
N GLY A 53 -8.61 -15.16 -1.34
CA GLY A 53 -8.24 -16.48 -0.85
C GLY A 53 -6.88 -16.50 -0.16
N TYR A 54 -6.66 -17.52 0.65
CA TYR A 54 -5.33 -17.83 1.19
C TYR A 54 -4.36 -18.18 0.05
N TRP A 55 -3.11 -17.78 0.22
CA TRP A 55 -2.00 -18.26 -0.61
C TRP A 55 -1.29 -19.42 0.10
N GLU A 56 -0.10 -19.75 -0.39
CA GLU A 56 0.82 -20.75 0.14
C GLU A 56 0.93 -20.67 1.68
N LYS A 57 1.08 -21.84 2.32
CA LYS A 57 1.15 -21.93 3.78
C LYS A 57 2.37 -21.16 4.30
N GLY A 58 2.17 -20.27 5.28
CA GLY A 58 3.22 -19.41 5.83
C GLY A 58 3.43 -18.06 5.13
N HIS A 59 2.64 -17.73 4.10
CA HIS A 59 2.75 -16.42 3.47
C HIS A 59 2.28 -15.28 4.39
N SER A 60 3.06 -14.21 4.55
CA SER A 60 2.77 -13.07 5.45
C SER A 60 1.40 -12.42 5.22
N ARG A 61 0.98 -12.32 3.95
CA ARG A 61 -0.38 -11.92 3.53
C ARG A 61 -1.51 -12.70 4.20
N ASN A 62 -1.33 -13.99 4.52
CA ASN A 62 -2.40 -14.84 5.01
C ASN A 62 -2.91 -14.40 6.41
N GLU A 63 -2.07 -13.76 7.22
CA GLU A 63 -2.51 -13.13 8.48
C GLU A 63 -3.58 -12.07 8.23
N ALA A 64 -3.36 -11.22 7.21
CA ALA A 64 -4.29 -10.18 6.83
C ALA A 64 -5.59 -10.76 6.24
N VAL A 65 -5.49 -11.85 5.46
CA VAL A 65 -6.64 -12.57 4.91
C VAL A 65 -7.46 -13.22 6.02
N LYS A 66 -6.83 -13.79 7.04
CA LYS A 66 -7.51 -14.33 8.22
C LYS A 66 -8.28 -13.24 8.95
N ALA A 67 -7.64 -12.09 9.21
CA ALA A 67 -8.30 -10.93 9.82
C ALA A 67 -9.46 -10.39 8.96
N LEU A 68 -9.36 -10.43 7.63
CA LEU A 68 -10.47 -10.09 6.74
C LEU A 68 -11.65 -11.05 6.91
N LYS A 69 -11.40 -12.36 6.94
CA LYS A 69 -12.45 -13.39 7.09
C LYS A 69 -13.11 -13.35 8.47
N GLU A 70 -12.35 -13.01 9.51
CA GLU A 70 -12.86 -12.83 10.88
C GLU A 70 -13.49 -11.45 11.13
N ALA A 71 -13.62 -10.60 10.10
CA ALA A 71 -14.09 -9.21 10.20
C ALA A 71 -13.26 -8.30 11.13
N LYS A 72 -12.04 -8.70 11.51
CA LYS A 72 -11.08 -7.95 12.34
C LYS A 72 -10.09 -7.12 11.53
N LEU A 73 -10.43 -6.77 10.29
CA LEU A 73 -9.56 -6.02 9.38
C LEU A 73 -9.16 -4.65 9.96
N VAL A 74 -10.08 -4.00 10.68
CA VAL A 74 -9.84 -2.68 11.30
C VAL A 74 -8.74 -2.78 12.35
N GLU A 75 -8.78 -3.83 13.18
CA GLU A 75 -7.78 -4.10 14.21
C GLU A 75 -6.43 -4.44 13.59
N TRP A 76 -6.41 -5.28 12.54
CA TRP A 76 -5.21 -5.56 11.77
C TRP A 76 -4.56 -4.30 11.19
N LYS A 77 -5.36 -3.37 10.64
CA LYS A 77 -4.88 -2.08 10.12
C LYS A 77 -4.25 -1.22 11.21
N LYS A 78 -4.82 -1.21 12.42
CA LYS A 78 -4.25 -0.49 13.56
C LYS A 78 -2.90 -1.10 13.97
N ASN A 79 -2.85 -2.42 14.12
CA ASN A 79 -1.65 -3.13 14.58
C ASN A 79 -0.47 -3.07 13.58
N LYS A 80 -0.75 -2.91 12.28
CA LYS A 80 0.29 -2.79 11.24
C LYS A 80 0.64 -1.34 10.87
N ASP A 81 0.27 -0.36 11.69
CA ASP A 81 0.51 1.07 11.42
C ASP A 81 -0.02 1.58 10.07
N TYR A 82 -1.13 1.00 9.59
CA TYR A 82 -1.70 1.37 8.28
C TYR A 82 -2.13 2.85 8.21
N HIS A 83 -2.34 3.49 9.37
CA HIS A 83 -2.71 4.91 9.48
C HIS A 83 -1.68 5.86 8.85
N LYS A 84 -0.39 5.47 8.77
CA LYS A 84 0.69 6.28 8.16
C LYS A 84 0.40 6.63 6.70
N ARG A 85 -0.37 5.78 6.02
CA ARG A 85 -0.82 6.02 4.66
C ARG A 85 -1.72 7.26 4.54
N SER A 86 -2.67 7.43 5.45
CA SER A 86 -3.59 8.58 5.44
C SER A 86 -2.82 9.90 5.62
N LEU A 87 -1.74 9.89 6.42
CA LEU A 87 -0.85 11.04 6.57
C LEU A 87 -0.14 11.38 5.26
N ALA A 88 0.40 10.38 4.56
CA ALA A 88 1.05 10.56 3.28
C ALA A 88 0.08 11.06 2.19
N GLU A 89 -1.14 10.51 2.14
CA GLU A 89 -2.20 10.96 1.24
C GLU A 89 -2.60 12.41 1.51
N THR A 90 -2.77 12.77 2.78
CA THR A 90 -3.09 14.14 3.20
C THR A 90 -1.97 15.11 2.83
N ALA A 91 -0.70 14.73 3.05
CA ALA A 91 0.45 15.54 2.64
C ALA A 91 0.47 15.74 1.12
N MET A 92 0.26 14.67 0.34
CA MET A 92 0.23 14.75 -1.12
C MET A 92 -0.95 15.58 -1.63
N LEU A 93 -2.12 15.49 -0.98
CA LEU A 93 -3.28 16.33 -1.30
C LEU A 93 -2.95 17.81 -1.11
N ARG A 94 -2.35 18.19 0.02
CA ARG A 94 -1.91 19.56 0.30
C ARG A 94 -0.88 20.04 -0.72
N TYR A 95 0.10 19.21 -1.03
CA TYR A 95 1.11 19.52 -2.04
C TYR A 95 0.50 19.79 -3.42
N LYS A 96 -0.45 18.93 -3.86
CA LYS A 96 -1.20 19.14 -5.09
C LYS A 96 -1.97 20.45 -5.08
N GLN A 97 -2.62 20.80 -3.96
CA GLN A 97 -3.37 22.05 -3.85
C GLN A 97 -2.49 23.30 -3.94
N LEU A 98 -1.23 23.23 -3.49
CA LEU A 98 -0.26 24.32 -3.58
C LEU A 98 0.26 24.51 -5.01
N LEU A 99 0.48 23.42 -5.74
CA LEU A 99 1.04 23.46 -7.11
C LEU A 99 -0.01 23.63 -8.19
N SER A 100 -1.26 23.28 -7.93
CA SER A 100 -2.33 23.48 -8.90
C SER A 100 -2.65 24.98 -9.01
N PRO A 101 -2.74 25.55 -10.22
CA PRO A 101 -3.24 26.91 -10.40
C PRO A 101 -4.71 26.95 -9.99
N LYS A 102 -5.00 27.39 -8.76
CA LYS A 102 -6.32 27.88 -8.41
C LYS A 102 -6.48 29.26 -9.04
N LEU A 103 -6.91 29.31 -10.29
CA LEU A 103 -7.47 30.52 -10.87
C LEU A 103 -8.73 30.85 -10.07
N ILE A 104 -8.64 31.84 -9.20
CA ILE A 104 -9.79 32.46 -8.57
C ILE A 104 -9.93 33.81 -9.24
N LEU A 105 -11.01 33.98 -10.02
CA LEU A 105 -11.41 35.28 -10.53
C LEU A 105 -11.76 36.14 -9.31
N ARG A 106 -10.99 37.20 -9.06
CA ARG A 106 -11.38 38.24 -8.11
C ARG A 106 -12.17 39.28 -8.89
N ASN A 107 -13.48 39.37 -8.63
CA ASN A 107 -14.31 40.52 -9.01
C ASN A 107 -14.10 41.65 -8.00
#